data_AF-D9PHU2-F1
#
_entry.id   AF-D9PHU2-F1
#
_cell.length_a   1.000
_cell.length_b   1.000
_cell.length_c   1.000
_cell.angle_alpha   90.00
_cell.angle_beta   90.00
_cell.angle_gamma   90.00
#
_symmetry.space_group_name_H-M   'P 1'
#
loop_
_entity.id
_entity.type
_entity.pdbx_description
1 polymer ?
#
loop_
_entity_poly.entity_id
_entity_poly.type
_entity_poly.pdbx_seq_one_letter_code
_entity_poly.pdbx_strand_id
1 'polypeptide(L)'
;ALGSSETNVTINVYRRYNTITAWEAACPANLVTDSKVWKGVCYREGAFDEKPEIDGTTTDKTHFIWLTVAQNQRHRGIAGTGAAVKNSTGGFYALINVYDPNVRVEWLELYGYGGATNLYGVRTNNANGTRSSLTICWFMTSISCMTFPAAPLL
;
A
#
# COMPACT_ATOMS: atom_id res chain seq x y z
N ALA A 1 25.33 -5.20 27.67
CA ALA A 1 24.71 -5.41 26.35
C ALA A 1 23.45 -6.22 26.56
N LEU A 2 22.28 -5.72 26.16
CA LEU A 2 21.05 -6.52 26.22
C LEU A 2 21.13 -7.55 25.08
N GLY A 3 21.40 -8.81 25.44
CA GLY A 3 21.38 -9.92 24.51
C GLY A 3 19.95 -10.29 24.18
N SER A 4 19.54 -10.12 22.93
CA SER A 4 18.32 -10.74 22.41
C SER A 4 18.63 -12.20 22.07
N SER A 5 18.30 -13.11 22.98
CA SER A 5 18.22 -14.55 22.69
C SER A 5 16.75 -14.92 22.63
N GLU A 6 16.21 -15.09 21.42
CA GLU A 6 14.93 -15.75 21.21
C GLU A 6 15.16 -17.07 20.47
N THR A 7 15.00 -18.17 21.19
CA THR A 7 15.04 -19.51 20.64
C THR A 7 13.69 -19.83 20.00
N ASN A 8 13.68 -19.98 18.67
CA ASN A 8 12.57 -20.55 17.89
C ASN A 8 11.17 -19.95 18.14
N VAL A 9 11.07 -18.64 18.29
CA VAL A 9 9.80 -17.95 18.05
C VAL A 9 9.71 -17.66 16.56
N THR A 10 8.64 -18.11 15.91
CA THR A 10 8.27 -17.60 14.59
C THR A 10 7.87 -16.14 14.75
N ILE A 11 8.84 -15.23 14.73
CA ILE A 11 8.59 -13.80 14.73
C ILE A 11 8.15 -13.43 13.31
N ASN A 12 6.86 -13.19 13.13
CA ASN A 12 6.39 -12.55 11.92
C ASN A 12 6.80 -11.06 11.96
N VAL A 13 8.02 -10.75 11.53
CA VAL A 13 8.49 -9.37 11.37
C VAL A 13 7.76 -8.75 10.17
N TYR A 14 6.59 -8.17 10.42
CA TYR A 14 5.85 -7.44 9.39
C TYR A 14 6.47 -6.08 9.06
N ARG A 15 7.32 -5.56 9.95
CA ARG A 15 8.08 -4.32 9.76
C ARG A 15 9.50 -4.61 9.29
N ARG A 16 9.64 -5.00 8.02
CA ARG A 16 10.95 -5.31 7.42
C ARG A 16 11.59 -4.13 6.69
N TYR A 17 10.79 -3.13 6.29
CA TYR A 17 11.24 -2.02 5.46
C TYR A 17 10.76 -0.69 6.02
N ASN A 18 11.59 0.36 5.90
CA ASN A 18 11.28 1.72 6.34
C ASN A 18 10.60 2.57 5.25
N THR A 19 10.53 2.06 4.02
CA THR A 19 9.96 2.72 2.85
C THR A 19 9.18 1.69 2.03
N ILE A 20 8.10 2.11 1.38
CA ILE A 20 7.31 1.29 0.47
C ILE A 20 8.15 0.91 -0.76
N THR A 21 9.00 1.81 -1.28
CA THR A 21 9.90 1.49 -2.40
C THR A 21 10.86 0.34 -2.08
N ALA A 22 11.51 0.33 -0.90
CA ALA A 22 12.38 -0.79 -0.52
C ALA A 22 11.62 -2.11 -0.28
N TRP A 23 10.38 -2.03 0.20
CA TRP A 23 9.51 -3.22 0.33
C TRP A 23 9.12 -3.79 -1.04
N GLU A 24 8.82 -2.92 -2.00
CA GLU A 24 8.46 -3.31 -3.35
C GLU A 24 9.66 -3.88 -4.11
N ALA A 25 10.84 -3.25 -4.00
CA ALA A 25 12.07 -3.75 -4.63
C ALA A 25 12.51 -5.14 -4.12
N ALA A 26 12.03 -5.54 -2.95
CA ALA A 26 12.26 -6.87 -2.39
C ALA A 26 11.17 -7.90 -2.75
N CYS A 27 10.12 -7.47 -3.47
CA CYS A 27 9.10 -8.36 -3.99
C CYS A 27 9.75 -9.33 -4.99
N PRO A 28 9.57 -10.64 -4.82
CA PRO A 28 10.10 -11.61 -5.77
C PRO A 28 9.31 -11.58 -7.08
N ALA A 29 9.99 -11.84 -8.19
CA ALA A 29 9.45 -11.71 -9.54
C ALA A 29 8.23 -12.60 -9.85
N ASN A 30 8.01 -13.68 -9.08
CA ASN A 30 6.87 -14.57 -9.30
C ASN A 30 6.31 -15.14 -7.98
N LEU A 31 5.15 -14.63 -7.56
CA LEU A 31 4.45 -15.08 -6.36
C LEU A 31 3.70 -16.40 -6.54
N VAL A 32 3.36 -16.74 -7.78
CA VAL A 32 2.67 -18.00 -8.13
C VAL A 32 3.63 -19.17 -7.96
N THR A 33 4.82 -19.09 -8.55
CA THR A 33 5.86 -20.11 -8.40
C THR A 33 6.30 -20.23 -6.95
N ASP A 34 6.46 -19.11 -6.26
CA ASP A 34 6.84 -19.09 -4.85
C ASP A 34 5.69 -19.42 -3.89
N SER A 35 4.47 -19.63 -4.41
CA SER A 35 3.26 -19.98 -3.65
C SER A 35 3.02 -19.09 -2.42
N LYS A 36 3.11 -17.77 -2.59
CA LYS A 36 3.00 -16.81 -1.47
C LYS A 36 2.23 -15.54 -1.79
N VAL A 37 1.85 -14.84 -0.73
CA VAL A 37 1.31 -13.46 -0.78
C VAL A 37 2.42 -12.52 -0.32
N TRP A 38 2.71 -11.49 -1.10
CA TRP A 38 3.68 -10.46 -0.71
C TRP A 38 2.99 -9.38 0.10
N LYS A 39 3.14 -9.45 1.43
CA LYS A 39 2.46 -8.53 2.36
C LYS A 39 3.42 -7.47 2.91
N GLY A 40 3.07 -6.21 2.72
CA GLY A 40 3.71 -5.05 3.34
C GLY A 40 2.81 -4.44 4.42
N VAL A 41 3.39 -4.08 5.57
CA VAL A 41 2.67 -3.40 6.66
C VAL A 41 3.32 -2.06 6.94
N CYS A 42 2.60 -0.99 6.64
CA CYS A 42 2.99 0.38 6.94
C CYS A 42 2.67 0.72 8.41
N TYR A 43 3.53 1.53 9.02
CA TYR A 43 3.39 2.03 10.39
C TYR A 43 3.37 3.57 10.38
N ARG A 44 2.59 4.18 11.28
CA ARG A 44 2.44 5.63 11.43
C ARG A 44 3.56 6.20 12.29
N GLU A 45 4.76 6.23 11.73
CA GLU A 45 5.95 6.84 12.36
C GLU A 45 6.42 8.11 11.64
N GLY A 46 5.68 8.49 10.63
CA GLY A 46 5.95 9.56 9.68
C GLY A 46 5.11 9.30 8.44
N ALA A 47 4.97 10.31 7.60
CA ALA A 47 4.39 10.09 6.28
C ALA A 47 5.49 9.59 5.33
N PHE A 48 5.17 8.56 4.55
CA PHE A 48 5.99 8.08 3.45
C PHE A 48 5.99 9.15 2.35
N ASP A 49 7.10 9.89 2.22
CA ASP A 49 7.29 10.93 1.22
C ASP A 49 8.07 10.35 0.03
N GLU A 50 7.36 9.55 -0.77
CA GLU A 50 7.94 8.74 -1.84
C GLU A 50 6.92 8.52 -2.96
N LYS A 51 7.39 7.93 -4.07
CA LYS A 51 6.58 7.60 -5.24
C LYS A 51 6.70 6.10 -5.54
N PRO A 52 6.05 5.23 -4.76
CA PRO A 52 6.11 3.81 -5.00
C PRO A 52 5.43 3.45 -6.33
N GLU A 53 6.11 2.62 -7.08
CA GLU A 53 5.60 1.92 -8.26
C GLU A 53 5.55 0.45 -7.87
N ILE A 54 4.41 -0.22 -8.06
CA ILE A 54 4.24 -1.65 -7.81
C ILE A 54 4.24 -2.34 -9.18
N ASP A 55 5.37 -2.93 -9.55
CA ASP A 55 5.61 -3.47 -10.89
C ASP A 55 6.57 -4.68 -10.88
N GLY A 56 6.55 -5.45 -11.97
CA GLY A 56 7.52 -6.50 -12.24
C GLY A 56 7.23 -7.85 -11.59
N THR A 57 6.05 -8.04 -10.98
CA THR A 57 5.69 -9.28 -10.28
C THR A 57 4.60 -10.06 -10.99
N THR A 58 4.86 -11.35 -11.25
CA THR A 58 3.84 -12.29 -11.70
C THR A 58 2.94 -12.70 -10.53
N THR A 59 1.64 -12.45 -10.65
CA THR A 59 0.62 -12.71 -9.61
C THR A 59 -0.61 -13.44 -10.18
N ASP A 60 -1.44 -13.99 -9.30
CA ASP A 60 -2.78 -14.48 -9.62
C ASP A 60 -3.80 -14.11 -8.52
N LYS A 61 -5.04 -14.62 -8.60
CA LYS A 61 -6.11 -14.31 -7.64
C LYS A 61 -5.81 -14.75 -6.20
N THR A 62 -4.94 -15.74 -6.02
CA THR A 62 -4.57 -16.35 -4.73
C THR A 62 -3.16 -15.97 -4.28
N HIS A 63 -2.27 -15.59 -5.20
CA HIS A 63 -0.88 -15.19 -4.98
C HIS A 63 -0.71 -13.73 -5.41
N PHE A 64 -0.97 -12.81 -4.50
CA PHE A 64 -1.16 -11.38 -4.80
C PHE A 64 -0.26 -10.48 -3.94
N ILE A 65 -0.15 -9.22 -4.33
CA ILE A 65 0.56 -8.19 -3.56
C ILE A 65 -0.43 -7.48 -2.63
N TRP A 66 -0.07 -7.33 -1.36
CA TRP A 66 -0.92 -6.71 -0.36
C TRP A 66 -0.16 -5.67 0.48
N LEU A 67 -0.44 -4.40 0.22
CA LEU A 67 0.04 -3.29 1.03
C LEU A 67 -1.07 -2.86 2.00
N THR A 68 -0.79 -2.92 3.30
CA THR A 68 -1.75 -2.59 4.35
C THR A 68 -1.10 -1.77 5.46
N VAL A 69 -1.90 -1.32 6.42
CA VAL A 69 -1.44 -0.60 7.61
C VAL A 69 -1.60 -1.48 8.85
N ALA A 70 -0.67 -1.34 9.80
CA ALA A 70 -0.76 -1.97 11.12
C ALA A 70 -2.15 -1.74 11.73
N GLN A 71 -2.78 -2.79 12.26
CA GLN A 71 -4.22 -2.80 12.59
C GLN A 71 -4.66 -1.65 13.50
N ASN A 72 -3.82 -1.29 14.47
CA ASN A 72 -4.05 -0.20 15.43
C ASN A 72 -3.73 1.20 14.89
N GLN A 73 -3.24 1.31 13.66
CA GLN A 73 -2.81 2.56 13.00
C GLN A 73 -3.49 2.76 11.64
N ARG A 74 -4.50 1.95 11.33
CA ARG A 74 -5.32 2.07 10.13
C ARG A 74 -6.07 3.39 10.14
N HIS A 75 -6.24 3.99 8.97
CA HIS A 75 -7.12 5.13 8.83
C HIS A 75 -8.58 4.75 9.17
N ARG A 76 -9.22 5.54 10.04
CA ARG A 76 -10.61 5.37 10.51
C ARG A 76 -11.60 6.39 9.90
N GLY A 77 -11.27 6.99 8.76
CA GLY A 77 -12.04 8.09 8.16
C GLY A 77 -11.85 9.44 8.85
N ILE A 78 -10.82 9.58 9.69
CA ILE A 78 -10.43 10.84 10.35
C ILE A 78 -9.03 11.20 9.85
N ALA A 79 -8.90 12.37 9.22
CA ALA A 79 -7.62 12.88 8.74
C ALA A 79 -6.53 12.88 9.83
N GLY A 80 -5.31 12.51 9.46
CA GLY A 80 -4.14 12.44 10.32
C GLY A 80 -4.09 11.22 11.26
N THR A 81 -5.06 10.30 11.20
CA THR A 81 -5.11 9.13 12.09
C THR A 81 -4.48 7.87 11.50
N GLY A 82 -4.26 7.83 10.18
CA GLY A 82 -3.68 6.68 9.50
C GLY A 82 -2.16 6.77 9.31
N ALA A 83 -1.53 5.66 8.93
CA ALA A 83 -0.23 5.72 8.24
C ALA A 83 -0.45 6.35 6.86
N ALA A 84 0.42 7.30 6.50
CA ALA A 84 0.16 8.17 5.36
C ALA A 84 1.24 8.08 4.29
N VAL A 85 0.83 8.12 3.03
CA VAL A 85 1.70 8.40 1.89
C VAL A 85 1.42 9.82 1.42
N LYS A 86 2.48 10.58 1.20
CA LYS A 86 2.38 11.96 0.72
C LYS A 86 3.41 12.23 -0.36
N ASN A 87 3.27 13.40 -0.98
CA ASN A 87 4.30 13.92 -1.86
C ASN A 87 4.55 15.40 -1.59
N SER A 88 5.76 15.74 -1.14
CA SER A 88 6.15 17.14 -0.91
C SER A 88 6.74 17.82 -2.14
N THR A 89 7.07 17.06 -3.19
CA THR A 89 7.85 17.51 -4.34
C THR A 89 6.95 17.44 -5.57
N GLY A 90 6.21 18.50 -5.88
CA GLY A 90 5.16 18.45 -6.90
C GLY A 90 5.58 17.92 -8.28
N GLY A 91 4.57 17.55 -9.09
CA GLY A 91 4.79 17.05 -10.46
C GLY A 91 4.34 15.62 -10.74
N PHE A 92 3.49 15.01 -9.90
CA PHE A 92 3.06 13.63 -10.09
C PHE A 92 1.56 13.49 -10.31
N TYR A 93 1.20 12.56 -11.21
CA TYR A 93 -0.19 12.17 -11.47
C TYR A 93 -0.77 11.27 -10.38
N ALA A 94 0.05 10.48 -9.69
CA ALA A 94 -0.40 9.56 -8.66
C ALA A 94 0.57 9.45 -7.46
N LEU A 95 0.06 9.23 -6.25
CA LEU A 95 0.89 8.93 -5.07
C LEU A 95 1.43 7.50 -5.11
N ILE A 96 0.61 6.53 -5.54
CA ILE A 96 1.02 5.14 -5.76
C ILE A 96 0.64 4.73 -7.18
N ASN A 97 1.60 4.25 -7.97
CA ASN A 97 1.32 3.64 -9.27
C ASN A 97 1.32 2.12 -9.14
N VAL A 98 0.31 1.49 -9.73
CA VAL A 98 0.13 0.04 -9.71
C VAL A 98 0.11 -0.46 -11.15
N TYR A 99 1.14 -1.17 -11.55
CA TYR A 99 1.26 -1.77 -12.88
C TYR A 99 0.94 -3.27 -12.83
N ASP A 100 1.30 -3.94 -11.74
CA ASP A 100 1.02 -5.36 -11.55
C ASP A 100 -0.49 -5.67 -11.42
N PRO A 101 -0.94 -6.85 -11.90
CA PRO A 101 -2.28 -7.34 -11.61
C PRO A 101 -2.38 -7.83 -10.16
N ASN A 102 -3.61 -7.98 -9.67
CA ASN A 102 -3.91 -8.53 -8.34
C ASN A 102 -3.14 -7.81 -7.23
N VAL A 103 -3.30 -6.49 -7.13
CA VAL A 103 -2.73 -5.71 -6.03
C VAL A 103 -3.83 -5.22 -5.11
N ARG A 104 -3.59 -5.30 -3.81
CA ARG A 104 -4.47 -4.76 -2.76
C ARG A 104 -3.73 -3.66 -2.00
N VAL A 105 -4.32 -2.47 -2.00
CA VAL A 105 -3.83 -1.33 -1.20
C VAL A 105 -4.96 -0.91 -0.28
N GLU A 106 -4.69 -0.91 1.03
CA GLU A 106 -5.74 -0.72 2.03
C GLU A 106 -5.28 0.06 3.26
N TRP A 107 -6.21 0.83 3.84
CA TRP A 107 -6.09 1.54 5.13
C TRP A 107 -5.09 2.71 5.19
N LEU A 108 -4.46 3.05 4.07
CA LEU A 108 -3.53 4.17 3.97
C LEU A 108 -4.27 5.51 3.89
N GLU A 109 -3.66 6.52 4.46
CA GLU A 109 -4.02 7.92 4.24
C GLU A 109 -3.20 8.48 3.07
N LEU A 110 -3.83 9.23 2.17
CA LEU A 110 -3.21 9.73 0.95
C LEU A 110 -3.43 11.24 0.85
N TYR A 111 -2.35 12.02 0.85
CA TYR A 111 -2.42 13.49 0.77
C TYR A 111 -1.19 14.12 0.13
N GLY A 112 -1.18 15.45 -0.03
CA GLY A 112 0.01 16.16 -0.52
C GLY A 112 0.20 15.94 -2.00
N TYR A 113 -0.76 16.39 -2.80
CA TYR A 113 -0.66 16.37 -4.25
C TYR A 113 0.00 17.66 -4.70
N GLY A 114 1.30 17.63 -5.00
CA GLY A 114 1.99 18.83 -5.45
C GLY A 114 1.55 19.25 -6.86
N GLY A 115 0.59 20.18 -6.90
CA GLY A 115 0.28 21.07 -8.02
C GLY A 115 -0.25 20.46 -9.34
N ALA A 116 -0.38 19.14 -9.46
CA ALA A 116 -0.83 18.51 -10.71
C ALA A 116 -2.35 18.65 -10.92
N THR A 117 -2.78 18.67 -12.19
CA THR A 117 -4.17 18.90 -12.62
C THR A 117 -5.04 17.63 -12.61
N ASN A 118 -4.42 16.45 -12.69
CA ASN A 118 -5.08 15.14 -12.57
C ASN A 118 -4.45 14.38 -11.42
N LEU A 119 -5.17 14.27 -10.29
CA LEU A 119 -4.64 13.77 -9.03
C LEU A 119 -5.27 12.42 -8.69
N TYR A 120 -4.43 11.39 -8.62
CA TYR A 120 -4.82 10.04 -8.19
C TYR A 120 -4.08 9.65 -6.91
N GLY A 121 -4.76 9.08 -5.93
CA GLY A 121 -4.13 8.54 -4.73
C GLY A 121 -3.42 7.25 -5.10
N VAL A 122 -4.19 6.32 -5.65
CA VAL A 122 -3.67 5.11 -6.27
C VAL A 122 -4.12 5.09 -7.72
N ARG A 123 -3.18 4.93 -8.66
CA ARG A 123 -3.46 4.80 -10.10
C ARG A 123 -3.09 3.41 -10.57
N THR A 124 -4.06 2.71 -11.15
CA THR A 124 -3.85 1.41 -11.81
C THR A 124 -3.56 1.63 -13.29
N ASN A 125 -2.37 1.25 -13.73
CA ASN A 125 -1.89 1.36 -15.11
C ASN A 125 -1.93 0.03 -15.88
N ASN A 126 -2.52 -1.00 -15.29
CA ASN A 126 -2.55 -2.31 -15.89
C ASN A 126 -3.55 -2.35 -17.07
N ALA A 127 -3.03 -2.57 -18.28
CA ALA A 127 -3.83 -2.71 -19.50
C ALA A 127 -4.68 -4.00 -19.54
N ASN A 128 -4.42 -4.97 -18.66
CA ASN A 128 -5.02 -6.31 -18.72
C ASN A 128 -6.30 -6.52 -17.86
N GLY A 129 -7.00 -5.46 -17.46
CA GLY A 129 -8.37 -5.55 -16.91
C GLY A 129 -8.55 -6.40 -15.63
N THR A 130 -7.45 -6.78 -14.97
CA THR A 130 -7.47 -7.64 -13.78
C THR A 130 -7.59 -6.78 -12.52
N ARG A 131 -8.49 -7.17 -11.60
CA ARG A 131 -8.96 -6.32 -10.49
C ARG A 131 -7.87 -6.06 -9.45
N SER A 132 -7.28 -4.87 -9.47
CA SER A 132 -6.60 -4.31 -8.29
C SER A 132 -7.67 -3.69 -7.38
N SER A 133 -7.71 -4.13 -6.13
CA SER A 133 -8.73 -3.72 -5.16
C SER A 133 -8.18 -2.63 -4.26
N LEU A 134 -8.80 -1.46 -4.29
CA LEU A 134 -8.57 -0.39 -3.33
C LEU A 134 -9.63 -0.51 -2.25
N THR A 135 -9.23 -0.79 -1.01
CA THR A 135 -10.17 -0.87 0.11
C THR A 135 -9.78 0.14 1.17
N ILE A 136 -10.51 1.27 1.14
CA ILE A 136 -10.45 2.39 2.08
C ILE A 136 -9.07 3.07 2.10
N CYS A 137 -8.89 4.00 1.16
CA CYS A 137 -7.94 5.11 1.29
C CYS A 137 -8.75 6.41 1.26
N TRP A 138 -8.53 7.31 2.22
CA TRP A 138 -9.21 8.62 2.25
C TRP A 138 -8.30 9.69 1.65
N PHE A 139 -8.91 10.61 0.90
CA PHE A 139 -8.26 11.66 0.14
C PHE A 139 -8.55 13.01 0.81
N MET A 140 -7.53 13.75 1.24
CA MET A 140 -7.73 15.06 1.89
C MET A 140 -7.94 16.23 0.91
N THR A 141 -7.88 16.03 -0.40
CA THR A 141 -8.22 17.10 -1.35
C THR A 141 -9.73 17.10 -1.58
N SER A 142 -10.38 18.23 -1.32
CA SER A 142 -11.82 18.46 -1.46
C SER A 142 -12.47 17.75 -2.65
N ILE A 143 -13.69 17.25 -2.40
CA ILE A 143 -14.66 16.60 -3.31
C ILE A 143 -14.48 15.08 -3.52
N SER A 144 -15.57 14.37 -3.15
CA SER A 144 -15.89 12.96 -3.37
C SER A 144 -15.21 11.93 -2.48
N CYS A 145 -15.80 11.78 -1.28
CA CYS A 145 -15.92 10.48 -0.61
C CYS A 145 -16.35 9.41 -1.63
N MET A 146 -15.45 8.53 -2.04
CA MET A 146 -15.82 7.28 -2.71
C MET A 146 -16.50 6.39 -1.67
N THR A 147 -17.83 6.38 -1.64
CA THR A 147 -18.60 5.34 -0.97
C THR A 147 -18.40 4.04 -1.74
N PHE A 148 -17.65 3.11 -1.16
CA PHE A 148 -17.66 1.72 -1.61
C PHE A 148 -18.85 0.99 -0.97
N PRO A 149 -19.56 0.11 -1.69
CA PRO A 149 -20.55 -0.75 -1.08
C PRO A 149 -19.85 -1.62 -0.03
N ALA A 150 -20.44 -1.72 1.16
CA ALA A 150 -19.94 -2.56 2.24
C ALA A 150 -19.66 -3.97 1.70
N ALA A 151 -18.46 -4.50 1.97
CA ALA A 151 -18.16 -5.89 1.70
C ALA A 151 -19.17 -6.78 2.47
N PRO A 152 -19.77 -7.79 1.83
CA PRO A 152 -20.64 -8.71 2.54
C PRO A 152 -19.81 -9.44 3.61
N LEU A 153 -20.29 -9.36 4.85
CA LEU A 153 -19.84 -10.19 5.95
C LEU A 153 -20.17 -11.64 5.58
N LEU A 154 -19.14 -12.49 5.51
CA LEU A 154 -19.31 -13.93 5.75
C LEU A 154 -19.10 -14.17 7.24
#